data_AF-A0A521BZI2-F1
#
_entry.id   AF-A0A521BZI2-F1
#
_cell.length_a   1.000
_cell.length_b   1.000
_cell.length_c   1.000
_cell.angle_alpha   90.00
_cell.angle_beta   90.00
_cell.angle_gamma   90.00
#
_symmetry.space_group_name_H-M   'P 1'
#
loop_
_entity.id
_entity.type
_entity.pdbx_description
1 polymer ?
#
loop_
_entity_poly.entity_id
_entity_poly.type
_entity_poly.pdbx_seq_one_letter_code
_entity_poly.pdbx_strand_id
1 'polypeptide(L)'
;MKFLKFIPEAIAWLQIVASPLTAGLLISFIVYHYKHDTSGLIIAISIVLIALVLGIIWATKTWKKEGTVQFMSRVIATPELDKEEV
;
A
#
# COMPACT_ATOMS: atom_id res chain seq x y z
N MET A 1 0.52 -27.13 -7.48
CA MET A 1 -0.20 -26.36 -6.44
C MET A 1 -0.07 -24.85 -6.70
N LYS A 2 -0.84 -24.28 -7.65
CA LYS A 2 -0.78 -22.83 -7.98
C LYS A 2 -1.51 -21.94 -6.95
N PHE A 3 -2.48 -22.50 -6.24
CA PHE A 3 -3.33 -21.78 -5.27
C PHE A 3 -2.56 -21.28 -4.04
N LEU A 4 -1.58 -22.04 -3.55
CA LEU A 4 -0.78 -21.67 -2.37
C LEU A 4 0.14 -20.47 -2.61
N LYS A 5 0.49 -20.18 -3.88
CA LYS A 5 1.28 -18.99 -4.24
C LYS A 5 0.41 -17.73 -4.30
N PHE A 6 -0.88 -17.87 -4.60
CA PHE A 6 -1.80 -16.74 -4.75
C PHE A 6 -2.09 -16.04 -3.42
N ILE A 7 -2.21 -16.79 -2.31
CA ILE A 7 -2.49 -16.26 -0.98
C ILE A 7 -1.43 -15.24 -0.51
N PRO A 8 -0.13 -15.60 -0.43
CA PRO A 8 0.90 -14.65 0.00
C PRO A 8 1.06 -13.48 -0.97
N GLU A 9 0.80 -13.69 -2.26
CA GLU A 9 0.88 -12.64 -3.28
C GLU A 9 -0.25 -11.62 -3.16
N ALA A 10 -1.47 -12.08 -2.83
CA ALA A 10 -2.59 -11.22 -2.49
C ALA A 10 -2.38 -10.45 -1.18
N ILE A 11 -1.79 -11.08 -0.15
CA ILE A 11 -1.45 -10.42 1.12
C ILE A 11 -0.41 -9.32 0.88
N ALA A 12 0.67 -9.63 0.17
CA ALA A 12 1.71 -8.65 -0.17
C ALA A 12 1.14 -7.50 -1.02
N TRP A 13 0.24 -7.80 -1.96
CA TRP A 13 -0.47 -6.78 -2.74
C TRP A 13 -1.29 -5.85 -1.85
N LEU A 14 -2.08 -6.41 -0.91
CA LEU A 14 -2.89 -5.63 0.01
C LEU A 14 -2.02 -4.74 0.92
N GLN A 15 -0.87 -5.25 1.35
CA GLN A 15 0.08 -4.53 2.18
C GLN A 15 0.72 -3.34 1.42
N ILE A 16 0.94 -3.48 0.11
CA ILE A 16 1.39 -2.38 -0.75
C ILE A 16 0.28 -1.32 -0.89
N VAL A 17 -0.98 -1.72 -1.08
CA VAL A 17 -2.12 -0.79 -1.14
C VAL A 17 -2.34 -0.07 0.20
N ALA A 18 -2.08 -0.75 1.32
CA ALA A 18 -2.29 -0.22 2.66
C ALA A 18 -1.41 1.01 2.94
N SER A 19 -0.22 1.13 2.34
CA SER A 19 0.67 2.29 2.56
C SER A 19 0.07 3.60 2.02
N PRO A 20 -0.29 3.71 0.73
CA PRO A 20 -1.00 4.88 0.19
C PRO A 20 -2.34 5.14 0.88
N LEU A 21 -3.10 4.09 1.22
CA LEU A 21 -4.37 4.24 1.94
C LEU A 21 -4.16 4.89 3.31
N THR A 22 -3.19 4.41 4.09
CA THR A 22 -2.91 4.92 5.43
C THR A 22 -2.45 6.37 5.37
N ALA A 23 -1.58 6.72 4.41
CA ALA A 23 -1.19 8.11 4.17
C ALA A 23 -2.39 8.99 3.78
N GLY A 24 -3.26 8.51 2.89
CA GLY A 24 -4.49 9.21 2.50
C GLY A 24 -5.44 9.42 3.67
N LEU A 25 -5.59 8.43 4.56
CA LEU A 25 -6.40 8.52 5.77
C LEU A 25 -5.85 9.55 6.75
N LEU A 26 -4.53 9.58 6.97
CA LEU A 26 -3.89 10.58 7.84
C LEU A 26 -4.13 12.00 7.31
N ILE A 27 -3.92 12.22 6.00
CA ILE A 27 -4.15 13.52 5.38
C ILE A 27 -5.63 13.91 5.50
N SER A 28 -6.54 12.98 5.22
CA SER A 28 -7.98 13.23 5.26
C SER A 28 -8.49 13.53 6.67
N PHE A 29 -7.93 12.86 7.68
CA PHE A 29 -8.22 13.13 9.09
C PHE A 29 -7.82 14.56 9.47
N ILE A 30 -6.63 15.01 9.06
CA ILE A 30 -6.18 16.40 9.29
C ILE A 30 -7.13 17.39 8.60
N VAL A 31 -7.46 17.16 7.32
CA VAL A 31 -8.36 18.02 6.54
C VAL A 31 -9.74 18.16 7.20
N TYR A 32 -10.33 17.05 7.64
CA TYR A 32 -11.62 17.07 8.33
C TYR A 32 -11.55 17.79 9.68
N HIS A 33 -10.44 17.65 10.42
CA HIS A 33 -10.27 18.34 11.69
C HIS A 33 -10.18 19.87 11.53
N TYR A 34 -9.61 20.36 10.41
CA TYR A 34 -9.59 21.79 10.08
C TYR A 34 -10.93 22.32 9.55
N LYS A 35 -11.70 21.50 8.84
CA LYS A 35 -13.01 21.84 8.29
C LYS A 35 -14.05 20.77 8.64
N HIS A 36 -14.69 20.94 9.79
CA HIS A 36 -15.73 20.04 10.31
C HIS A 36 -17.11 20.18 9.62
N ASP A 37 -17.18 20.77 8.44
CA ASP A 37 -18.41 20.92 7.66
C ASP A 37 -18.62 19.76 6.68
N THR A 38 -19.83 19.64 6.15
CA THR A 38 -20.17 18.71 5.05
C THR A 38 -19.22 18.86 3.86
N SER A 39 -18.74 20.08 3.58
CA SER A 39 -17.75 20.32 2.53
C SER A 39 -16.38 19.68 2.82
N GLY A 40 -15.92 19.73 4.08
CA GLY A 40 -14.67 19.09 4.50
C GLY A 40 -14.75 17.57 4.46
N LEU A 41 -15.92 17.01 4.80
CA LEU A 41 -16.19 15.57 4.69
C LEU A 41 -16.11 15.08 3.24
N ILE A 42 -16.71 15.82 2.29
CA ILE A 42 -16.65 15.48 0.85
C ILE A 42 -15.19 15.49 0.37
N ILE A 43 -14.42 16.52 0.72
CA ILE A 43 -13.00 16.62 0.34
C ILE A 43 -12.19 15.46 0.93
N ALA A 44 -12.39 15.15 2.21
CA ALA A 44 -11.72 14.04 2.88
C ALA A 44 -12.01 12.70 2.17
N ILE A 45 -13.28 12.41 1.83
CA ILE A 45 -13.64 11.19 1.10
C ILE A 45 -12.96 11.17 -0.28
N SER A 46 -12.95 12.29 -1.01
CA SER A 46 -12.27 12.37 -2.31
C SER A 46 -10.78 12.06 -2.19
N ILE A 47 -10.10 12.56 -1.15
CA ILE A 47 -8.67 12.28 -0.91
C ILE A 47 -8.44 10.79 -0.63
N VAL A 48 -9.24 10.18 0.25
CA VAL A 48 -9.13 8.73 0.54
C VAL A 48 -9.35 7.89 -0.72
N LEU A 49 -10.34 8.24 -1.55
CA LEU A 49 -10.61 7.54 -2.81
C LEU A 49 -9.44 7.65 -3.79
N ILE A 50 -8.86 8.84 -3.95
CA ILE A 50 -7.68 9.04 -4.81
C ILE A 50 -6.50 8.21 -4.28
N ALA A 51 -6.24 8.26 -2.97
CA ALA A 51 -5.17 7.49 -2.35
C ALA A 51 -5.35 5.97 -2.52
N LEU A 52 -6.58 5.48 -2.40
CA LEU A 52 -6.92 4.07 -2.65
C LEU A 52 -6.66 3.69 -4.12
N VAL A 53 -7.13 4.50 -5.07
CA VAL A 53 -6.94 4.23 -6.50
C VAL A 53 -5.45 4.22 -6.86
N LEU A 54 -4.67 5.20 -6.36
CA LEU A 54 -3.23 5.23 -6.54
C LEU A 54 -2.54 4.00 -5.93
N GLY A 55 -2.97 3.58 -4.73
CA GLY A 55 -2.47 2.37 -4.09
C GLY A 55 -2.74 1.11 -4.90
N ILE A 56 -3.95 0.94 -5.42
CA ILE A 56 -4.35 -0.18 -6.27
C ILE A 56 -3.53 -0.21 -7.56
N ILE A 57 -3.36 0.95 -8.22
CA ILE A 57 -2.57 1.06 -9.46
C ILE A 57 -1.11 0.67 -9.17
N TRP A 58 -0.54 1.19 -8.08
CA TRP A 58 0.84 0.91 -7.71
C TRP A 58 1.05 -0.57 -7.38
N ALA A 59 0.19 -1.15 -6.55
CA ALA A 59 0.27 -2.57 -6.20
C ALA A 59 0.11 -3.49 -7.42
N THR A 60 -0.80 -3.14 -8.34
CA THR A 60 -1.00 -3.89 -9.59
C THR A 60 0.20 -3.76 -10.54
N LYS A 61 0.81 -2.58 -10.61
CA LYS A 61 2.04 -2.36 -11.37
C LYS A 61 3.20 -3.18 -10.82
N THR A 62 3.33 -3.25 -9.50
CA THR A 62 4.35 -4.05 -8.81
C THR A 62 4.13 -5.55 -9.03
N TRP A 63 2.88 -6.02 -8.94
CA TRP A 63 2.53 -7.42 -9.23
C TRP A 63 2.95 -7.82 -10.64
N LYS A 64 2.62 -7.00 -11.65
CA LYS A 64 2.94 -7.30 -13.06
C LYS A 64 4.43 -7.25 -13.39
N LYS A 65 5.23 -6.45 -12.67
CA LYS A 65 6.66 -6.29 -12.96
C LYS A 65 7.53 -7.39 -12.34
N GLU A 66 7.36 -7.65 -11.05
CA GLU A 66 8.33 -8.45 -10.29
C GLU A 66 7.66 -9.50 -9.38
N GLY A 67 6.33 -9.48 -9.24
CA GLY A 67 5.60 -10.26 -8.23
C GLY A 67 5.59 -9.54 -6.88
N THR A 68 4.43 -9.43 -6.25
CA THR A 68 4.29 -8.64 -5.00
C THR A 68 5.05 -9.26 -3.82
N VAL A 69 5.20 -10.59 -3.79
CA VAL A 69 5.99 -11.29 -2.76
C VAL A 69 7.49 -10.98 -2.90
N GLN A 70 8.02 -10.97 -4.12
CA GLN A 70 9.43 -10.68 -4.37
C GLN A 70 9.77 -9.20 -4.09
N PHE A 71 8.84 -8.30 -4.39
CA PHE A 71 8.97 -6.91 -3.99
C PHE A 71 9.00 -6.79 -2.47
N MET A 72 8.05 -7.42 -1.78
CA MET A 72 7.98 -7.39 -0.32
C MET A 72 9.21 -8.04 0.34
N SER A 73 9.72 -9.14 -0.23
CA SER A 73 10.92 -9.79 0.28
C SER A 73 12.15 -8.89 0.17
N ARG A 74 12.26 -8.05 -0.87
CA ARG A 74 13.34 -7.05 -0.98
C ARG A 74 13.18 -5.90 0.01
N VAL A 75 11.95 -5.49 0.30
CA VAL A 75 11.67 -4.42 1.26
C VAL A 75 11.94 -4.87 2.69
N ILE A 76 11.62 -6.13 3.02
CA ILE A 76 11.81 -6.72 4.35
C ILE A 76 13.24 -7.24 4.52
N ALA A 77 13.88 -7.70 3.45
CA ALA A 77 15.26 -8.16 3.52
C ALA A 77 16.16 -7.05 4.04
N THR A 78 16.98 -7.38 5.02
CA THR A 78 18.07 -6.53 5.49
C THR A 78 19.32 -6.96 4.70
N PRO A 79 19.68 -6.27 3.60
CA PRO A 79 20.73 -6.71 2.69
C PRO A 79 22.14 -6.73 3.33
N GLU A 80 22.26 -6.18 4.53
CA GLU A 80 23.51 -6.11 5.30
C GLU A 80 23.76 -7.38 6.13
N LEU A 81 22.72 -8.11 6.55
CA LEU A 81 22.85 -9.33 7.36
C LEU A 81 23.08 -10.60 6.53
N ASP A 82 22.84 -10.55 5.22
CA ASP A 82 22.93 -11.71 4.31
C ASP A 82 24.34 -11.88 3.70
N LYS A 83 25.31 -11.04 4.12
CA LYS A 83 26.69 -11.01 3.59
C LYS A 83 27.74 -11.59 4.53
N GLU A 84 27.36 -12.05 5.71
CA GLU A 84 28.29 -12.57 6.72
C GLU A 84 28.10 -14.07 6.97
N GLU A 85 28.15 -14.89 5.92
CA GLU A 85 28.57 -16.29 6.06
C GLU A 85 29.56 -16.60 4.93
N VAL A 86 30.84 -16.33 5.21
CA VAL A 86 32.01 -16.80 4.45
C VAL A 86 32.59 -18.01 5.16
#